data_AF-A0A1S8XB24-F1
#
_entry.id   AF-A0A1S8XB24-F1
#
_cell.length_a   1.000
_cell.length_b   1.000
_cell.length_c   1.000
_cell.angle_alpha   90.00
_cell.angle_beta   90.00
_cell.angle_gamma   90.00
#
_symmetry.space_group_name_H-M   'P 1'
#
loop_
_entity.id
_entity.type
_entity.pdbx_description
1 polymer ?
#
loop_
_entity_poly.entity_id
_entity_poly.type
_entity_poly.pdbx_seq_one_letter_code
_entity_poly.pdbx_strand_id
1 'polypeptide(L)'
;KPQYLITKKHKDSLRELRARDDLIISRPDKGNGIVVMNKTDYIRKMTDILADTTKFSQTANDKDKNACNRATTGGIQPTKKSNPQGQQRLAYTACRKSINPAAR
;
A
#
# COMPACT_ATOMS: atom_id res chain seq x y z
N LYS A 1 -37.03 -2.95 14.45
CA LYS A 1 -35.89 -3.17 13.51
C LYS A 1 -35.00 -1.94 13.58
N PRO A 2 -33.71 -2.04 13.95
CA PRO A 2 -32.83 -0.88 13.93
C PRO A 2 -32.69 -0.38 12.50
N GLN A 3 -33.01 0.88 12.26
CA GLN A 3 -32.84 1.52 10.97
C GLN A 3 -31.35 1.86 10.80
N TYR A 4 -30.71 1.19 9.85
CA TYR A 4 -29.33 1.51 9.47
C TYR A 4 -29.33 2.87 8.75
N LEU A 5 -28.76 3.89 9.40
CA LEU A 5 -28.62 5.25 8.88
C LEU A 5 -27.75 5.33 7.61
N ILE A 6 -26.98 4.27 7.31
CA ILE A 6 -26.18 4.16 6.09
C ILE A 6 -26.98 3.48 4.98
N THR A 7 -27.43 4.29 4.02
CA THR A 7 -28.11 3.84 2.81
C THR A 7 -27.11 3.27 1.78
N LYS A 8 -27.62 2.63 0.72
CA LYS A 8 -26.79 2.15 -0.40
C LYS A 8 -26.02 3.29 -1.07
N LYS A 9 -26.65 4.46 -1.24
CA LYS A 9 -26.02 5.63 -1.85
C LYS A 9 -24.77 6.07 -1.09
N HIS A 10 -24.83 6.10 0.25
CA HIS A 10 -23.67 6.42 1.08
C HIS A 10 -22.50 5.46 0.82
N LYS A 11 -22.78 4.16 0.71
CA LYS A 11 -21.74 3.15 0.43
C LYS A 11 -21.13 3.34 -0.96
N ASP A 12 -21.96 3.65 -1.96
CA ASP A 12 -21.49 3.87 -3.33
C ASP A 12 -20.62 5.13 -3.42
N SER A 13 -21.01 6.24 -2.77
CA SER A 13 -20.17 7.45 -2.67
C SER A 13 -18.83 7.20 -1.96
N LEU A 14 -18.82 6.36 -0.91
CA LEU A 14 -17.56 5.98 -0.24
C LEU A 14 -16.66 5.10 -1.12
N ARG A 15 -17.24 4.25 -1.98
CA ARG A 15 -16.47 3.46 -2.96
C ARG A 15 -15.87 4.35 -4.02
N GLU A 16 -16.64 5.31 -4.53
CA GLU A 16 -16.16 6.30 -5.49
C GLU A 16 -15.02 7.14 -4.89
N LEU A 17 -15.20 7.64 -3.66
CA LEU A 17 -14.15 8.38 -2.95
C LEU A 17 -12.87 7.56 -2.78
N ARG A 18 -13.00 6.26 -2.49
CA ARG A 18 -11.85 5.35 -2.34
C ARG A 18 -11.18 5.00 -3.68
N ALA A 19 -11.91 5.05 -4.79
CA ALA A 19 -11.39 4.75 -6.12
C ALA A 19 -10.53 5.88 -6.70
N ARG A 20 -10.55 7.07 -6.08
CA ARG A 20 -9.76 8.22 -6.48
C ARG A 20 -8.28 8.03 -6.13
N ASP A 21 -7.41 8.09 -7.15
CA ASP A 21 -5.96 7.92 -7.00
C ASP A 21 -5.23 9.20 -6.53
N ASP A 22 -5.90 10.35 -6.53
CA ASP A 22 -5.36 11.66 -6.15
C ASP A 22 -5.46 11.94 -4.64
N LEU A 23 -6.08 11.04 -3.87
CA LEU A 23 -6.26 11.17 -2.44
C LEU A 23 -5.49 10.08 -1.68
N ILE A 24 -4.99 10.44 -0.50
CA ILE A 24 -4.51 9.51 0.51
C ILE A 24 -5.52 9.50 1.65
N ILE A 25 -6.05 8.31 1.93
CA ILE A 25 -6.96 8.06 3.04
C ILE A 25 -6.26 7.13 4.02
N SER A 26 -6.02 7.59 5.24
CA SER A 26 -5.32 6.82 6.28
C SER A 26 -5.99 6.93 7.64
N ARG A 27 -5.62 6.03 8.56
CA ARG A 27 -6.04 6.13 9.96
C ARG A 27 -5.20 7.18 10.67
N PRO A 28 -5.80 8.03 11.52
CA PRO A 28 -5.04 8.94 12.34
C PRO A 28 -4.20 8.17 13.37
N ASP A 29 -3.13 8.79 13.84
CA ASP A 29 -2.29 8.25 14.91
C ASP A 29 -3.05 8.10 16.23
N LYS A 30 -3.98 9.01 16.51
CA LYS A 30 -4.76 9.06 17.76
C LYS A 30 -6.25 9.24 17.49
N GLY A 31 -7.06 8.57 18.32
CA GLY A 31 -8.51 8.67 18.32
C GLY A 31 -9.22 7.93 17.18
N ASN A 32 -10.53 8.13 17.10
CA ASN A 32 -11.42 7.46 16.14
C ASN A 32 -11.82 8.42 15.02
N GLY A 33 -10.88 8.71 14.12
CA GLY A 33 -11.10 9.59 12.97
C GLY A 33 -10.61 8.96 11.67
N ILE A 34 -10.63 9.76 10.60
CA ILE A 34 -10.02 9.42 9.32
C ILE A 34 -9.27 10.63 8.78
N VAL A 35 -8.10 10.39 8.18
CA VAL A 35 -7.29 11.44 7.56
C VAL A 35 -7.47 11.33 6.06
N VAL A 36 -7.83 12.45 5.43
CA VAL A 36 -7.96 12.57 3.97
C VAL A 36 -7.10 13.73 3.51
N MET A 37 -6.16 13.47 2.60
CA MET A 37 -5.22 14.47 2.08
C MET A 37 -5.03 14.32 0.59
N ASN A 38 -4.67 15.41 -0.09
CA ASN A 38 -4.19 15.33 -1.47
C ASN A 38 -2.87 14.56 -1.51
N LYS A 39 -2.75 13.61 -2.44
CA LYS A 39 -1.59 12.73 -2.57
C LYS A 39 -0.32 13.46 -2.93
N THR A 40 -0.39 14.38 -3.89
CA THR A 40 0.77 15.16 -4.34
C THR A 40 1.33 16.01 -3.21
N ASP A 41 0.45 16.70 -2.47
CA ASP A 41 0.86 17.51 -1.33
C ASP A 41 1.42 16.65 -0.19
N TYR A 42 0.81 15.50 0.09
CA TYR A 42 1.30 14.56 1.09
C TYR A 42 2.72 14.10 0.74
N ILE A 43 2.95 13.64 -0.49
CA ILE A 43 4.28 13.19 -0.92
C ILE A 43 5.29 14.32 -0.84
N ARG A 44 4.98 15.52 -1.35
CA ARG A 44 5.88 16.67 -1.26
C ARG A 44 6.27 16.96 0.20
N LYS A 45 5.28 17.11 1.09
CA LYS A 45 5.55 17.39 2.52
C LYS A 45 6.36 16.29 3.18
N MET A 46 6.05 15.02 2.91
CA MET A 46 6.81 13.90 3.46
C MET A 46 8.26 13.90 2.95
N THR A 47 8.48 14.17 1.67
CA THR A 47 9.81 14.32 1.10
C THR A 47 10.55 15.48 1.75
N ASP A 48 9.91 16.64 1.93
CA ASP A 48 10.50 17.81 2.57
C ASP A 48 10.90 17.51 4.03
N ILE A 49 10.04 16.82 4.79
CA ILE A 49 10.33 16.42 6.17
C ILE A 49 11.52 15.45 6.20
N LEU A 50 11.55 14.45 5.33
CA LEU A 50 12.62 13.44 5.30
C LEU A 50 13.94 13.99 4.75
N ALA A 51 13.91 15.07 3.99
CA ALA A 51 15.10 15.76 3.49
C ALA A 51 15.81 16.58 4.58
N ASP A 52 15.16 16.84 5.73
CA ASP A 52 15.78 17.55 6.84
C ASP A 52 16.86 16.69 7.52
N THR A 53 18.11 16.94 7.12
CA THR A 53 19.30 16.24 7.63
C THR A 53 19.61 16.58 9.09
N THR A 54 18.97 17.58 9.69
CA THR A 54 19.13 17.92 11.11
C THR A 54 18.32 17.00 12.02
N LYS A 55 17.27 16.36 11.48
CA LYS A 55 16.36 15.47 12.21
C LYS A 55 16.47 14.02 11.73
N PHE A 56 16.71 13.81 10.45
CA PHE A 56 16.76 12.50 9.83
C PHE A 56 18.13 12.26 9.18
N SER A 57 18.64 11.03 9.26
CA SER A 57 19.87 10.63 8.60
C SER A 57 19.67 9.31 7.89
N GLN A 58 20.32 9.16 6.74
CA GLN A 58 20.22 7.93 5.96
C GLN A 58 21.08 6.84 6.61
N THR A 59 20.46 5.74 7.01
CA THR A 59 21.18 4.61 7.59
C THR A 59 21.82 3.78 6.48
N ALA A 60 23.11 3.48 6.61
CA ALA A 60 23.88 2.72 5.61
C ALA A 60 23.58 1.20 5.59
N ASN A 61 22.77 0.71 6.55
CA ASN A 61 22.47 -0.71 6.70
C ASN A 61 20.96 -0.90 6.85
N ASP A 62 20.35 -1.60 5.89
CA ASP A 62 18.96 -2.07 5.92
C ASP A 62 18.80 -3.14 7.01
N LYS A 63 18.72 -2.71 8.28
CA LYS A 63 18.41 -3.58 9.42
C LYS A 63 17.18 -3.02 10.11
N ASP A 64 16.07 -2.98 9.40
CA ASP A 64 14.75 -2.90 10.03
C ASP A 64 14.59 -4.14 10.91
N LYS A 65 14.90 -4.01 12.20
CA LYS A 65 14.67 -5.06 13.21
C LYS A 65 13.18 -5.29 13.49
N ASN A 66 12.27 -4.65 12.77
CA ASN A 66 10.84 -4.93 12.84
C ASN A 66 10.43 -6.10 11.93
N ALA A 67 11.23 -7.17 11.91
CA ALA A 67 10.91 -8.42 11.24
C ALA A 67 10.11 -9.34 12.17
N CYS A 68 8.98 -8.88 12.73
CA CYS A 68 8.02 -9.74 13.41
C CYS A 68 6.74 -8.96 13.76
N ASN A 69 5.73 -8.99 12.86
CA ASN A 69 4.28 -8.81 13.10
C ASN A 69 3.52 -8.12 11.93
N ARG A 70 3.81 -8.48 10.68
CA ARG A 70 2.79 -8.36 9.62
C ARG A 70 2.87 -9.55 8.68
N ALA A 71 2.53 -10.72 9.21
CA ALA A 71 2.14 -11.84 8.37
C ALA A 71 0.88 -11.45 7.58
N THR A 72 0.81 -11.92 6.33
CA THR A 72 -0.31 -11.88 5.36
C THR A 72 -0.63 -10.50 4.74
N THR A 73 -0.56 -10.23 3.42
CA THR A 73 -0.41 -11.06 2.20
C THR A 73 -0.09 -10.13 1.02
N GLY A 74 0.88 -10.48 0.16
CA GLY A 74 0.87 -10.04 -1.25
C GLY A 74 1.79 -8.88 -1.69
N GLY A 75 3.04 -8.83 -1.26
CA GLY A 75 4.05 -7.96 -1.87
C GLY A 75 4.84 -8.71 -2.94
N ILE A 76 4.73 -8.30 -4.20
CA ILE A 76 5.59 -8.72 -5.31
C ILE A 76 7.01 -8.23 -5.01
N GLN A 77 7.98 -9.14 -4.87
CA GLN A 77 9.39 -8.77 -4.80
C GLN A 77 9.95 -8.67 -6.23
N PRO A 78 10.53 -7.53 -6.65
CA PRO A 78 11.25 -7.45 -7.91
C PRO A 78 12.58 -8.21 -7.78
N THR A 79 12.67 -9.40 -8.38
CA THR A 79 13.97 -10.05 -8.57
C THR A 79 14.62 -9.46 -9.82
N LYS A 80 15.76 -8.77 -9.64
CA LYS A 80 16.60 -8.38 -10.78
C LYS A 80 17.25 -9.64 -11.34
N LYS A 81 16.70 -10.20 -12.42
CA LYS A 81 17.43 -11.16 -13.26
C LYS A 81 18.19 -10.36 -14.31
N SER A 82 19.52 -10.34 -14.21
CA SER A 82 20.36 -9.96 -15.35
C SER A 82 20.31 -11.08 -16.39
N ASN A 83 20.06 -10.73 -17.65
CA ASN A 83 20.27 -11.61 -18.79
C ASN A 83 20.98 -10.82 -19.90
N PRO A 84 21.95 -11.39 -20.64
CA PRO A 84 22.97 -10.63 -21.36
C PRO A 84 22.58 -10.20 -22.79
N GLN A 85 21.30 -9.97 -23.08
CA GLN A 85 20.83 -9.51 -24.39
C GLN A 85 19.79 -8.41 -24.18
N GLY A 86 20.18 -7.17 -24.51
CA GLY A 86 19.50 -5.92 -24.16
C GLY A 86 18.15 -5.68 -24.82
N GLN A 87 17.11 -6.40 -24.39
CA GLN A 87 15.71 -6.03 -24.64
C GLN A 87 14.88 -6.27 -23.37
N GLN A 88 14.46 -5.19 -22.71
CA GLN A 88 13.54 -5.25 -21.57
C GLN A 88 12.10 -5.35 -22.10
N ARG A 89 11.47 -6.52 -21.97
CA ARG A 89 10.03 -6.69 -22.18
C ARG A 89 9.40 -7.17 -20.86
N LEU A 90 8.49 -6.38 -20.30
CA LEU A 90 7.72 -6.75 -19.10
C LEU A 90 6.71 -7.85 -19.47
N ALA A 91 6.94 -9.07 -19.00
CA ALA A 91 5.95 -10.15 -19.08
C ALA A 91 5.46 -10.48 -17.66
N TYR A 92 4.15 -10.39 -17.45
CA TYR A 92 3.50 -10.75 -16.19
C TYR A 92 2.81 -12.11 -16.37
N THR A 93 3.33 -13.16 -15.71
CA THR A 93 2.68 -14.48 -15.70
C THR A 93 1.94 -14.66 -14.37
N ALA A 94 0.61 -14.74 -14.42
CA ALA A 94 -0.22 -15.03 -13.26
C ALA A 94 -0.11 -16.51 -12.87
N CYS A 95 0.38 -16.80 -11.66
CA CYS A 95 0.40 -18.14 -11.11
C CYS A 95 -1.02 -18.54 -10.66
N ARG A 96 -1.72 -19.40 -11.43
CA ARG A 96 -2.95 -20.06 -10.97
C ARG A 96 -2.57 -21.11 -9.93
N LYS A 97 -3.01 -20.92 -8.68
CA LYS A 97 -2.96 -22.00 -7.68
C LYS A 97 -3.84 -23.16 -8.17
N SER A 98 -3.21 -24.31 -8.45
CA SER A 98 -3.93 -25.57 -8.57
C SER A 98 -4.43 -25.96 -7.18
N ILE A 99 -5.74 -26.09 -7.02
CA ILE A 99 -6.32 -26.75 -5.85
C ILE A 99 -6.09 -28.25 -6.05
N ASN A 100 -5.30 -28.87 -5.16
CA ASN A 100 -5.17 -30.32 -5.10
C ASN A 100 -6.46 -30.90 -4.47
N PRO A 101 -7.23 -31.77 -5.15
CA PRO A 101 -8.50 -32.28 -4.64
C PRO A 101 -8.37 -33.49 -3.68
N ALA A 102 -7.17 -33.85 -3.22
CA ALA A 102 -6.92 -35.10 -2.48
C ALA A 102 -6.85 -34.94 -0.93
N ALA A 103 -7.53 -33.96 -0.35
CA ALA A 103 -7.68 -33.86 1.10
C ALA A 103 -9.17 -33.96 1.46
N ARG A 104 -9.65 -35.19 1.61
CA ARG A 104 -10.92 -35.52 2.27
C ARG A 104 -10.71 -36.70 3.19
#